data_AF-A0A6G2QJ96-F1
#
_entry.id   AF-A0A6G2QJ96-F1
#
_cell.length_a   1.000
_cell.length_b   1.000
_cell.length_c   1.000
_cell.angle_alpha   90.00
_cell.angle_beta   90.00
_cell.angle_gamma   90.00
#
_symmetry.space_group_name_H-M   'P 1'
#
loop_
_entity.id
_entity.type
_entity.pdbx_description
1 polymer ?
#
loop_
_entity_poly.entity_id
_entity_poly.type
_entity_poly.pdbx_seq_one_letter_code
_entity_poly.pdbx_strand_id
1 'polypeptide(L)' 'GHLFVVRAGVETYLGVLAREGLDQGLLGHQMRDLARRMGELLGTTPRLEEHSG' A
#
# COMPACT_ATOMS: atom_id res chain seq x y z
N GLY A 1 16.49 6.83 -4.21
CA GLY A 1 15.52 5.92 -3.55
C GLY A 1 14.29 5.75 -4.42
N HIS A 2 13.43 4.77 -4.15
CA HIS A 2 12.29 4.44 -5.03
C HIS A 2 10.98 4.34 -4.24
N LEU A 3 9.88 4.87 -4.77
CA LEU A 3 8.54 4.68 -4.22
C LEU A 3 7.84 3.55 -4.98
N PHE A 4 7.36 2.56 -4.24
CA PHE A 4 6.53 1.48 -4.76
C PHE A 4 5.12 1.64 -4.22
N VAL A 5 4.12 1.47 -5.09
CA VAL A 5 2.71 1.52 -4.73
C VAL A 5 2.04 0.22 -5.17
N VAL A 6 1.36 -0.45 -4.25
CA VAL A 6 0.65 -1.70 -4.51
C VAL A 6 -0.76 -1.63 -3.95
N ARG A 7 -1.74 -2.20 -4.66
CA ARG A 7 -3.11 -2.32 -4.16
C ARG A 7 -3.13 -3.27 -2.95
N ALA A 8 -3.75 -2.84 -1.86
CA ALA A 8 -3.83 -3.54 -0.59
C ALA A 8 -5.28 -3.53 -0.07
N GLY A 9 -6.23 -4.01 -0.89
CA GLY A 9 -7.65 -4.01 -0.57
C GLY A 9 -8.49 -3.13 -1.50
N VAL A 10 -9.79 -3.04 -1.20
CA VAL A 10 -10.75 -2.18 -1.93
C VAL A 10 -10.38 -0.73 -1.65
N GLU A 11 -10.17 0.05 -2.72
CA GLU A 11 -9.80 1.47 -2.66
C GLU A 11 -8.61 1.80 -1.73
N THR A 12 -7.75 0.82 -1.44
CA THR A 12 -6.65 0.94 -0.48
C THR A 12 -5.34 0.58 -1.17
N TYR A 13 -4.30 1.40 -0.93
CA TYR A 13 -2.97 1.22 -1.50
C TYR A 13 -1.90 1.32 -0.42
N LEU A 14 -0.87 0.47 -0.53
CA LEU A 14 0.32 0.49 0.31
C LEU A 14 1.47 1.15 -0.46
N GLY A 15 2.00 2.24 0.10
CA GLY A 15 3.19 2.93 -0.39
C GLY A 15 4.44 2.55 0.42
N VAL A 16 5.55 2.24 -0.24
CA VAL A 16 6.83 1.92 0.41
C VAL A 16 7.96 2.70 -0.22
N LEU A 17 8.74 3.41 0.60
CA LEU A 17 9.94 4.13 0.20
C LEU A 17 11.18 3.26 0.42
N ALA A 18 11.81 2.85 -0.68
CA ALA A 18 13.00 2.03 -0.69
C ALA A 18 14.28 2.86 -0.74
N ARG A 19 15.25 2.45 0.06
CA ARG A 19 16.63 2.94 -0.05
C ARG A 19 17.30 2.34 -1.29
N GLU A 20 18.35 3.02 -1.76
CA GLU A 20 19.16 2.53 -2.87
C GLU A 20 19.93 1.26 -2.50
N GLY A 21 20.22 0.42 -3.51
CA GLY A 21 20.90 -0.86 -3.33
C GLY A 21 20.00 -2.03 -2.89
N LEU A 22 18.70 -1.82 -2.75
CA LEU A 22 17.74 -2.90 -2.49
C LEU A 22 17.35 -3.60 -3.80
N ASP A 23 17.23 -4.93 -3.71
CA ASP A 23 16.71 -5.73 -4.81
C ASP A 23 15.20 -5.45 -5.02
N GLN A 24 14.87 -4.94 -6.20
CA GLN A 24 13.51 -4.52 -6.52
C GLN A 24 12.55 -5.72 -6.67
N GLY A 25 13.05 -6.89 -7.06
CA GLY A 25 12.25 -8.11 -7.20
C GLY A 25 11.83 -8.66 -5.85
N LEU A 26 12.78 -8.76 -4.91
CA LEU A 26 12.54 -9.17 -3.53
C LEU A 26 11.61 -8.18 -2.81
N LEU A 27 11.86 -6.88 -2.96
CA LEU A 27 11.01 -5.85 -2.38
C LEU A 27 9.57 -5.95 -2.91
N GLY A 28 9.41 -6.07 -4.23
CA GLY A 28 8.09 -6.23 -4.85
C GLY A 28 7.37 -7.50 -4.38
N HIS A 29 8.10 -8.60 -4.21
CA HIS A 29 7.55 -9.85 -3.67
C HIS A 29 7.06 -9.68 -2.23
N GLN A 30 7.91 -9.15 -1.33
CA GLN A 30 7.53 -8.94 0.07
C GLN A 30 6.37 -7.96 0.24
N MET A 31 6.35 -6.89 -0.55
CA MET A 31 5.26 -5.92 -0.53
C MET A 31 3.93 -6.51 -0.98
N ARG A 32 3.92 -7.36 -2.03
CA ARG A 32 2.70 -8.04 -2.46
C ARG A 32 2.20 -9.01 -1.40
N ASP A 33 3.09 -9.76 -0.76
CA ASP A 33 2.67 -10.68 0.30
C ASP A 33 2.11 -9.93 1.52
N LEU A 34 2.72 -8.79 1.88
CA LEU A 34 2.21 -7.90 2.92
C LEU A 34 0.83 -7.33 2.55
N ALA A 35 0.67 -6.78 1.34
CA ALA A 35 -0.59 -6.24 0.86
C ALA A 35 -1.70 -7.29 0.84
N ARG A 36 -1.36 -8.54 0.48
CA ARG A 36 -2.29 -9.68 0.51
C ARG A 36 -2.71 -10.03 1.94
N ARG A 37 -1.77 -10.05 2.90
CA ARG A 37 -2.05 -10.42 4.30
C ARG A 37 -2.81 -9.33 5.06
N MET A 38 -2.49 -8.07 4.79
CA MET A 38 -3.00 -6.93 5.55
C MET A 38 -4.16 -6.23 4.83
N GLY A 39 -4.42 -6.52 3.56
CA GLY A 39 -5.40 -5.78 2.76
C GLY A 39 -6.83 -5.80 3.31
N GLU A 40 -7.22 -6.87 4.02
CA GLU A 40 -8.51 -6.94 4.70
C GLU A 40 -8.58 -6.04 5.94
N LEU A 41 -7.45 -5.84 6.62
CA LEU A 41 -7.34 -4.97 7.81
C LEU A 41 -7.13 -3.51 7.44
N LEU A 42 -6.54 -3.25 6.28
CA LEU A 42 -6.24 -1.91 5.78
C LEU A 42 -7.40 -1.29 5.01
N GLY A 43 -8.43 -2.08 4.66
CA GLY A 43 -9.65 -1.58 4.05
C GLY A 43 -10.31 -0.55 4.97
N THR A 44 -10.34 0.71 4.56
CA THR A 44 -11.06 1.76 5.29
C THR A 44 -12.30 2.12 4.50
N THR A 45 -13.47 2.18 5.15
CA THR A 45 -14.64 2.82 4.54
C THR A 45 -14.22 4.22 4.09
N PRO A 46 -14.50 4.64 2.84
CA PRO A 46 -14.15 5.98 2.37
C PRO A 46 -14.55 7.01 3.42
N ARG A 47 -13.61 7.85 3.84
CA ARG A 47 -13.92 8.96 4.74
C ARG A 47 -14.85 9.86 3.94
N LEU A 48 -16.15 9.79 4.23
CA LEU A 48 -17.12 10.75 3.70
C LEU A 48 -16.59 12.12 4.09
N GLU A 49 -16.23 12.93 3.10
CA GLU A 49 -15.98 14.34 3.33
C GLU A 49 -17.27 14.88 3.96
N GLU A 50 -17.22 15.20 5.26
CA GLU A 50 -18.25 15.99 5.90
C GLU A 50 -18.33 17.28 5.09
N HIS A 51 -19.33 17.35 4.21
CA HIS A 51 -19.67 18.55 3.49
C HIS A 51 -19.92 19.62 4.56
N SER A 52 -18.93 20.48 4.75
CA SER A 52 -19.04 21.66 5.59
C SER A 52 -20.05 22.56 4.88
N GLY A 53 -21.30 22.50 5.34
CA GLY A 53 -22.35 23.45 5.00
C GLY A 53 -22.12 24.80 5.64
#